data_AF-A0A970PW51-F1
#
_entry.id   AF-A0A970PW51-F1
#
_cell.length_a   1.000
_cell.length_b   1.000
_cell.length_c   1.000
_cell.angle_alpha   90.00
_cell.angle_beta   90.00
_cell.angle_gamma   90.00
#
_symmetry.space_group_name_H-M   'P 1'
#
loop_
_entity.id
_entity.type
_entity.pdbx_description
1 polymer ?
#
loop_
_entity_poly.entity_id
_entity_poly.type
_entity_poly.pdbx_seq_one_letter_code
_entity_poly.pdbx_strand_id
1 'polypeptide(L)'
;SLNGRYITAEDVNTSTKDMSYVAMETEHVVGLEGKSGNPSPITALGVFHGVKAALQYKFGDSGIDKYTFAVQGAGQTGYYLICHLVEAGAKKIFFTEINPKHIERMKQEFPQVEYVKPEDIFAMDVDVFCPCAMGGVLNEQTIAQLKAPVIAGSANNVLLDEIADGNRIKDRGIIYCPDFVINAGGIINVYHELHGYVKERVMADTQKIYDRLLEILAIADNQGITSQEAAKVFAKQRIEAVRQLHSNYIPR
;
A
#
# COMPACT_ATOMS: atom_id res chain seq x y z
N SER A 1 4.17 -24.39 21.31
CA SER A 1 4.11 -25.39 20.23
C SER A 1 5.09 -25.10 19.08
N LEU A 2 5.19 -23.86 18.57
CA LEU A 2 6.05 -23.53 17.41
C LEU A 2 7.36 -22.78 17.74
N ASN A 3 7.60 -22.46 19.02
CA ASN A 3 8.86 -21.88 19.54
C ASN A 3 9.45 -20.74 18.68
N GLY A 4 8.62 -19.72 18.41
CA GLY A 4 9.03 -18.53 17.65
C GLY A 4 9.14 -18.69 16.14
N ARG A 5 8.87 -19.88 15.57
CA ARG A 5 8.86 -20.07 14.10
C ARG A 5 7.70 -19.38 13.41
N TYR A 6 6.64 -19.06 14.16
CA TYR A 6 5.47 -18.34 13.68
C TYR A 6 5.12 -17.26 14.70
N ILE A 7 4.91 -16.04 14.21
CA ILE A 7 4.49 -14.87 14.97
C ILE A 7 3.20 -14.38 14.32
N THR A 8 2.16 -14.17 15.11
CA THR A 8 0.84 -13.75 14.62
C THR A 8 0.57 -12.27 14.88
N ALA A 9 -0.35 -11.68 14.12
CA ALA A 9 -0.86 -10.32 14.32
C ALA A 9 -2.38 -10.30 14.09
N GLU A 10 -3.01 -9.13 14.26
CA GLU A 10 -4.40 -8.94 13.82
C GLU A 10 -4.51 -8.95 12.27
N ASP A 11 -5.66 -9.40 11.80
CA ASP A 11 -6.12 -9.37 10.40
C ASP A 11 -7.66 -9.30 10.38
N VAL A 12 -8.29 -9.26 9.19
CA VAL A 12 -9.75 -9.21 9.00
C VAL A 12 -10.46 -10.23 9.91
N ASN A 13 -11.40 -9.73 10.73
CA ASN A 13 -12.17 -10.44 11.76
C ASN A 13 -11.47 -10.66 13.11
N THR A 14 -10.27 -10.12 13.28
CA THR A 14 -9.58 -10.06 14.58
C THR A 14 -9.16 -8.62 14.88
N SER A 15 -8.95 -8.33 16.15
CA SER A 15 -8.62 -7.00 16.65
C SER A 15 -7.41 -7.04 17.58
N THR A 16 -6.83 -5.88 17.85
CA THR A 16 -5.82 -5.67 18.89
C THR A 16 -6.25 -6.23 20.26
N LYS A 17 -7.56 -6.21 20.56
CA LYS A 17 -8.13 -6.87 21.74
C LYS A 17 -8.04 -8.39 21.69
N ASP A 18 -8.32 -9.01 20.54
CA ASP A 18 -8.17 -10.45 20.35
C ASP A 18 -6.70 -10.87 20.48
N MET A 19 -5.79 -10.07 19.93
CA MET A 19 -4.34 -10.28 20.09
C MET A 19 -3.89 -10.18 21.55
N SER A 20 -4.58 -9.37 22.36
CA SER A 20 -4.31 -9.26 23.79
C SER A 20 -4.68 -10.54 24.56
N TYR A 21 -5.71 -11.27 24.13
CA TYR A 21 -6.00 -12.61 24.67
C TYR A 21 -4.95 -13.64 24.23
N VAL A 22 -4.52 -13.60 22.97
CA VAL A 22 -3.43 -14.48 22.48
C VAL A 22 -2.13 -14.23 23.27
N ALA A 23 -1.83 -12.98 23.59
CA ALA A 23 -0.65 -12.58 24.36
C ALA A 23 -0.62 -13.15 25.79
N MET A 24 -1.75 -13.61 26.33
CA MET A 24 -1.79 -14.29 27.64
C MET A 24 -1.12 -15.67 27.60
N GLU A 25 -1.03 -16.30 26.43
CA GLU A 25 -0.55 -17.68 26.25
C GLU A 25 0.77 -17.76 25.46
N THR A 26 1.22 -16.67 24.83
CA THR A 26 2.45 -16.65 24.01
C THR A 26 3.03 -15.24 23.86
N GLU A 27 4.36 -15.15 23.79
CA GLU A 27 5.08 -13.92 23.41
C GLU A 27 5.17 -13.72 21.88
N HIS A 28 4.73 -14.71 21.08
CA HIS A 28 4.81 -14.69 19.62
C HIS A 28 3.58 -14.07 18.96
N VAL A 29 3.21 -12.87 19.42
CA VAL A 29 2.12 -12.05 18.89
C VAL A 29 2.53 -10.57 18.89
N VAL A 30 2.11 -9.84 17.86
CA VAL A 30 2.36 -8.40 17.68
C VAL A 30 1.07 -7.67 17.30
N GLY A 31 1.09 -6.33 17.24
CA GLY A 31 -0.11 -5.54 17.00
C GLY A 31 -0.91 -5.27 18.27
N LEU A 32 -0.24 -5.24 19.43
CA LEU A 32 -0.92 -5.09 20.71
C LEU A 32 -1.31 -3.62 20.99
N GLU A 33 -2.40 -3.42 21.72
CA GLU A 33 -2.77 -2.09 22.24
C GLU A 33 -1.64 -1.53 23.12
N GLY A 34 -1.33 -0.24 22.95
CA GLY A 34 -0.23 0.42 23.67
C GLY A 34 1.17 0.12 23.12
N LYS A 35 1.30 -0.75 22.11
CA LYS A 35 2.55 -0.99 21.36
C LYS A 35 2.44 -0.45 19.94
N SER A 36 2.48 -1.30 18.91
CA SER A 36 2.38 -0.82 17.52
C SER A 36 0.97 -0.38 17.15
N GLY A 37 -0.06 -0.88 17.85
CA GLY A 37 -1.46 -0.51 17.69
C GLY A 37 -1.97 -0.61 16.25
N ASN A 38 -2.94 0.23 15.93
CA ASN A 38 -3.56 0.30 14.60
C ASN A 38 -2.52 0.56 13.50
N PRO A 39 -2.33 -0.35 12.53
CA PRO A 39 -1.32 -0.20 11.47
C PRO A 39 -1.73 0.81 10.38
N SER A 40 -3.01 1.19 10.29
CA SER A 40 -3.56 1.96 9.17
C SER A 40 -2.83 3.28 8.87
N PRO A 41 -2.42 4.11 9.86
CA PRO A 41 -1.66 5.33 9.60
C PRO A 41 -0.30 5.06 8.95
N ILE A 42 0.41 4.01 9.37
CA ILE A 42 1.71 3.65 8.81
C ILE A 42 1.56 3.01 7.43
N THR A 43 0.52 2.19 7.22
CA THR A 43 0.16 1.69 5.89
C THR A 43 -0.11 2.85 4.92
N ALA A 44 -0.89 3.85 5.33
CA ALA A 44 -1.18 5.02 4.51
C ALA A 44 0.08 5.85 4.20
N LEU A 45 1.00 6.00 5.16
CA LEU A 45 2.30 6.64 4.94
C LEU A 45 3.14 5.87 3.91
N GLY A 46 3.16 4.54 3.99
CA GLY A 46 3.82 3.69 2.99
C GLY A 46 3.25 3.88 1.59
N VAL A 47 1.92 3.94 1.49
CA VAL A 47 1.21 4.18 0.22
C VAL A 47 1.51 5.58 -0.31
N PHE A 48 1.54 6.58 0.55
CA PHE A 48 1.93 7.95 0.17
C PHE A 48 3.35 8.00 -0.41
N HIS A 49 4.31 7.30 0.21
CA HIS A 49 5.65 7.15 -0.36
C HIS A 49 5.66 6.40 -1.69
N GLY A 50 4.83 5.37 -1.83
CA GLY A 50 4.68 4.66 -3.10
C GLY A 50 4.07 5.50 -4.22
N VAL A 51 3.08 6.35 -3.89
CA VAL A 51 2.53 7.35 -4.83
C VAL A 51 3.64 8.28 -5.32
N LYS A 52 4.47 8.80 -4.40
CA LYS A 52 5.61 9.65 -4.78
C LYS A 52 6.62 8.92 -5.69
N ALA A 53 6.88 7.64 -5.44
CA ALA A 53 7.76 6.84 -6.28
C ALA A 53 7.17 6.64 -7.68
N ALA A 54 5.87 6.35 -7.76
CA ALA A 54 5.18 6.17 -9.04
C ALA A 54 5.16 7.45 -9.87
N LEU A 55 4.92 8.60 -9.24
CA LEU A 55 5.00 9.92 -9.88
C LEU A 55 6.42 10.21 -10.37
N GLN A 56 7.45 9.96 -9.53
CA GLN A 56 8.85 10.12 -9.93
C GLN A 56 9.18 9.27 -11.15
N TYR A 57 8.72 8.02 -11.15
CA TYR A 57 8.98 7.08 -12.23
C TYR A 57 8.30 7.50 -13.54
N LYS A 58 7.01 7.87 -13.47
CA LYS A 58 6.22 8.21 -14.65
C LYS A 58 6.55 9.58 -15.24
N PHE A 59 6.78 10.57 -14.38
CA PHE A 59 6.83 11.98 -14.77
C PHE A 59 8.16 12.66 -14.45
N GLY A 60 9.08 11.99 -13.76
CA GLY A 60 10.35 12.58 -13.32
C GLY A 60 10.20 13.54 -12.14
N ASP A 61 9.02 13.61 -11.52
CA ASP A 61 8.70 14.52 -10.41
C ASP A 61 7.88 13.79 -9.35
N SER A 62 8.26 13.96 -8.07
CA SER A 62 7.60 13.36 -6.92
C SER A 62 6.76 14.35 -6.10
N GLY A 63 6.67 15.61 -6.53
CA GLY A 63 5.81 16.61 -5.93
C GLY A 63 4.34 16.25 -6.07
N ILE A 64 3.55 16.41 -5.01
CA ILE A 64 2.13 16.03 -4.98
C ILE A 64 1.24 17.16 -5.52
N ASP A 65 1.70 18.40 -5.39
CA ASP A 65 0.99 19.65 -5.64
C ASP A 65 0.55 19.87 -7.09
N LYS A 66 1.16 19.15 -8.03
CA LYS A 66 0.85 19.27 -9.47
C LYS A 66 -0.17 18.25 -9.96
N TYR A 67 -0.42 17.21 -9.18
CA TYR A 67 -1.16 16.03 -9.63
C TYR A 67 -2.54 15.92 -8.99
N THR A 68 -3.40 15.21 -9.71
CA THR A 68 -4.78 14.93 -9.34
C THR A 68 -4.96 13.46 -8.99
N PHE A 69 -5.83 13.18 -8.02
CA PHE A 69 -5.97 11.86 -7.41
C PHE A 69 -7.43 11.44 -7.38
N ALA A 70 -7.70 10.16 -7.68
CA ALA A 70 -8.98 9.51 -7.43
C ALA A 70 -8.78 8.38 -6.41
N VAL A 71 -9.30 8.57 -5.19
CA VAL A 71 -9.17 7.61 -4.09
C VAL A 71 -10.44 6.79 -3.94
N GLN A 72 -10.35 5.49 -4.22
CA GLN A 72 -11.47 4.56 -4.04
C GLN A 72 -11.45 3.99 -2.62
N GLY A 73 -12.36 4.46 -1.77
CA GLY A 73 -12.47 4.07 -0.37
C GLY A 73 -11.88 5.13 0.57
N ALA A 74 -12.70 5.57 1.53
CA ALA A 74 -12.35 6.50 2.61
C ALA A 74 -12.56 5.85 3.99
N GLY A 75 -12.34 4.53 4.07
CA GLY A 75 -12.13 3.79 5.32
C GLY A 75 -10.85 4.24 6.04
N GLN A 76 -10.27 3.43 6.93
CA GLN A 76 -9.14 3.93 7.74
C GLN A 76 -7.91 4.30 6.92
N THR A 77 -7.35 3.37 6.15
CA THR A 77 -6.13 3.65 5.36
C THR A 77 -6.38 4.69 4.26
N GLY A 78 -7.52 4.61 3.57
CA GLY A 78 -7.89 5.59 2.54
C GLY A 78 -8.06 7.01 3.09
N TYR A 79 -8.66 7.15 4.28
CA TYR A 79 -8.76 8.42 5.00
C TYR A 79 -7.37 9.01 5.26
N TYR A 80 -6.44 8.26 5.87
CA TYR A 80 -5.10 8.76 6.17
C TYR A 80 -4.29 9.07 4.90
N LEU A 81 -4.49 8.32 3.81
CA LEU A 81 -3.88 8.66 2.53
C LEU A 81 -4.39 10.02 2.03
N ILE A 82 -5.70 10.26 2.11
CA ILE A 82 -6.28 11.57 1.73
C ILE A 82 -5.72 12.68 2.62
N CYS A 83 -5.57 12.47 3.94
CA CYS A 83 -4.92 13.43 4.83
C CYS A 83 -3.52 13.81 4.30
N HIS A 84 -2.67 12.82 4.00
CA HIS A 84 -1.33 13.08 3.48
C HIS A 84 -1.33 13.81 2.12
N LEU A 85 -2.25 13.46 1.22
CA LEU A 85 -2.38 14.14 -0.07
C LEU A 85 -2.83 15.60 0.10
N VAL A 86 -3.76 15.87 1.01
CA VAL A 86 -4.20 17.23 1.37
C VAL A 86 -3.06 18.03 1.99
N GLU A 87 -2.38 17.47 3.00
CA GLU A 87 -1.24 18.11 3.67
C GLU A 87 -0.11 18.44 2.69
N ALA A 88 0.12 17.57 1.70
CA ALA A 88 1.10 17.77 0.65
C ALA A 88 0.63 18.70 -0.48
N GLY A 89 -0.59 19.24 -0.41
CA GLY A 89 -1.10 20.25 -1.32
C GLY A 89 -1.57 19.73 -2.68
N ALA A 90 -2.02 18.48 -2.78
CA ALA A 90 -2.51 17.88 -4.04
C ALA A 90 -3.44 18.81 -4.82
N LYS A 91 -3.24 18.90 -6.14
CA LYS A 91 -3.98 19.81 -7.03
C LYS A 91 -5.49 19.62 -6.97
N LYS A 92 -5.94 18.36 -6.96
CA LYS A 92 -7.33 17.96 -6.81
C LYS A 92 -7.41 16.53 -6.30
N ILE A 93 -8.34 16.27 -5.38
CA ILE A 93 -8.60 14.91 -4.90
C ILE A 93 -10.10 14.65 -5.07
N PHE A 94 -10.40 13.53 -5.72
CA PHE A 94 -11.72 12.93 -5.75
C PHE A 94 -11.72 11.69 -4.87
N PHE A 95 -12.82 11.41 -4.20
CA PHE A 95 -12.97 10.18 -3.44
C PHE A 95 -14.34 9.56 -3.65
N THR A 96 -14.41 8.25 -3.50
CA THR A 96 -15.68 7.53 -3.39
C THR A 96 -15.68 6.60 -2.19
N GLU A 97 -16.86 6.31 -1.66
CA GLU A 97 -17.07 5.50 -0.46
C GLU A 97 -18.53 5.02 -0.43
N ILE A 98 -18.78 3.87 0.18
CA ILE A 98 -20.12 3.27 0.30
C ILE A 98 -20.75 3.52 1.68
N ASN A 99 -19.93 3.75 2.71
CA ASN A 99 -20.41 4.02 4.07
C ASN A 99 -20.83 5.50 4.22
N PRO A 100 -22.12 5.81 4.44
CA PRO A 100 -22.59 7.19 4.55
C PRO A 100 -21.90 8.00 5.65
N LYS A 101 -21.49 7.34 6.75
CA LYS A 101 -20.78 8.01 7.86
C LYS A 101 -19.39 8.45 7.45
N HIS A 102 -18.69 7.64 6.66
CA HIS A 102 -17.36 8.00 6.15
C HIS A 102 -17.46 9.13 5.12
N ILE A 103 -18.47 9.08 4.24
CA ILE A 103 -18.73 10.16 3.26
C ILE A 103 -18.96 11.49 3.99
N GLU A 104 -19.84 11.49 5.00
CA GLU A 104 -20.17 12.70 5.75
C GLU A 104 -18.95 13.25 6.51
N ARG A 105 -18.19 12.36 7.18
CA ARG A 105 -16.93 12.74 7.83
C ARG A 105 -15.97 13.41 6.85
N MET A 106 -15.76 12.81 5.68
CA MET A 106 -14.85 13.36 4.67
C MET A 106 -15.29 14.75 4.19
N LYS A 107 -16.60 14.95 3.96
CA LYS A 107 -17.14 16.26 3.55
C LYS A 107 -16.97 17.34 4.60
N GLN A 108 -17.06 16.98 5.88
CA GLN A 108 -16.91 17.91 7.00
C GLN A 108 -15.44 18.27 7.26
N GLU A 109 -14.56 17.27 7.27
CA GLU A 109 -13.14 17.45 7.60
C GLU A 109 -12.31 17.95 6.41
N PHE A 110 -12.67 17.56 5.19
CA PHE A 110 -11.95 17.88 3.96
C PHE A 110 -12.88 18.40 2.86
N PRO A 111 -13.51 19.57 3.04
CA PRO A 111 -14.48 20.12 2.07
C PRO A 111 -13.89 20.37 0.66
N GLN A 112 -12.56 20.46 0.54
CA GLN A 112 -11.84 20.57 -0.73
C GLN A 112 -11.75 19.26 -1.52
N VAL A 113 -11.98 18.11 -0.87
CA VAL A 113 -11.95 16.77 -1.48
C VAL A 113 -13.35 16.45 -2.00
N GLU A 114 -13.44 16.15 -3.29
CA GLU A 114 -14.73 16.02 -3.97
C GLU A 114 -15.24 14.58 -3.96
N TYR A 115 -16.46 14.39 -3.44
CA TYR A 115 -17.12 13.09 -3.50
C TYR A 115 -17.63 12.82 -4.91
N VAL A 116 -17.32 11.64 -5.45
CA VAL A 116 -17.89 11.09 -6.68
C VAL A 116 -18.57 9.76 -6.40
N LYS A 117 -19.54 9.41 -7.24
CA LYS A 117 -20.26 8.14 -7.07
C LYS A 117 -19.34 6.95 -7.39
N PRO A 118 -19.56 5.78 -6.78
CA PRO A 118 -18.70 4.60 -7.00
C PRO A 118 -18.58 4.18 -8.46
N GLU A 119 -19.64 4.35 -9.25
CA GLU A 119 -19.67 4.02 -10.68
C GLU A 119 -18.79 4.92 -11.54
N ASP A 120 -18.51 6.15 -11.10
CA ASP A 120 -17.79 7.15 -11.90
C ASP A 120 -16.28 7.15 -11.63
N ILE A 121 -15.83 6.59 -10.49
CA ILE A 121 -14.46 6.76 -9.98
C ILE A 121 -13.39 6.27 -10.97
N PHE A 122 -13.65 5.18 -11.70
CA PHE A 122 -12.67 4.58 -12.62
C PHE A 122 -12.48 5.42 -13.89
N ALA A 123 -13.50 6.16 -14.32
CA ALA A 123 -13.47 6.95 -15.55
C ALA A 123 -12.98 8.40 -15.33
N MET A 124 -12.62 8.75 -14.09
CA MET A 124 -12.11 10.06 -13.72
C MET A 124 -10.82 10.37 -14.48
N ASP A 125 -10.75 11.61 -14.99
CA ASP A 125 -9.57 12.13 -15.65
C ASP A 125 -8.61 12.68 -14.60
N VAL A 126 -7.78 11.79 -14.05
CA VAL A 126 -6.81 12.09 -12.98
C VAL A 126 -5.45 11.50 -13.29
N ASP A 127 -4.42 11.96 -12.59
CA ASP A 127 -3.05 11.47 -12.77
C ASP A 127 -2.79 10.15 -12.04
N VAL A 128 -3.43 9.96 -10.88
CA VAL A 128 -3.24 8.76 -10.03
C VAL A 128 -4.58 8.22 -9.56
N PHE A 129 -4.82 6.93 -9.81
CA PHE A 129 -5.90 6.16 -9.21
C PHE A 129 -5.40 5.37 -8.00
N CYS A 130 -6.05 5.53 -6.85
CA CYS A 130 -5.67 4.92 -5.58
C CYS A 130 -6.76 3.94 -5.10
N PRO A 131 -6.67 2.65 -5.45
CA PRO A 131 -7.59 1.63 -4.92
C PRO A 131 -7.29 1.34 -3.44
N CYS A 132 -8.19 1.75 -2.55
CA CYS A 132 -8.02 1.67 -1.09
C CYS A 132 -9.18 0.95 -0.36
N ALA A 133 -10.14 0.38 -1.11
CA ALA A 133 -11.35 -0.23 -0.57
C ALA A 133 -11.28 -1.77 -0.53
N MET A 134 -11.24 -2.40 -1.71
CA MET A 134 -11.44 -3.84 -1.88
C MET A 134 -10.49 -4.43 -2.94
N GLY A 135 -10.29 -5.74 -2.87
CA GLY A 135 -9.62 -6.51 -3.92
C GLY A 135 -10.53 -6.78 -5.13
N GLY A 136 -9.93 -7.22 -6.24
CA GLY A 136 -10.60 -7.56 -7.50
C GLY A 136 -11.19 -6.36 -8.25
N VAL A 137 -10.88 -5.14 -7.81
CA VAL A 137 -11.42 -3.90 -8.40
C VAL A 137 -10.83 -3.59 -9.76
N LEU A 138 -9.63 -4.11 -10.07
CA LEU A 138 -9.03 -4.02 -11.40
C LEU A 138 -9.25 -5.32 -12.15
N ASN A 139 -10.05 -5.24 -13.19
CA ASN A 139 -10.40 -6.30 -14.11
C ASN A 139 -10.55 -5.72 -15.52
N GLU A 140 -10.86 -6.56 -16.51
CA GLU A 140 -11.02 -6.13 -17.90
C GLU A 140 -11.92 -4.89 -18.07
N GLN A 141 -13.05 -4.82 -17.37
CA GLN A 141 -14.02 -3.73 -17.51
C GLN A 141 -13.55 -2.44 -16.85
N THR A 142 -13.02 -2.51 -15.62
CA THR A 142 -12.59 -1.33 -14.87
C THR A 142 -11.26 -0.80 -15.40
N ILE A 143 -10.35 -1.69 -15.80
CA ILE A 143 -9.11 -1.30 -16.46
C ILE A 143 -9.45 -0.54 -17.72
N ALA A 144 -10.34 -1.02 -18.59
CA ALA A 144 -10.70 -0.33 -19.83
C ALA A 144 -11.21 1.13 -19.63
N GLN A 145 -11.77 1.45 -18.46
CA GLN A 145 -12.26 2.78 -18.12
C GLN A 145 -11.18 3.73 -17.60
N LEU A 146 -10.10 3.19 -17.01
CA LEU A 146 -9.05 4.00 -16.39
C LEU A 146 -8.41 4.96 -17.40
N LYS A 147 -8.43 6.25 -17.07
CA LYS A 147 -7.63 7.28 -17.74
C LYS A 147 -6.31 7.55 -17.03
N ALA A 148 -6.25 7.22 -15.74
CA ALA A 148 -5.08 7.46 -14.92
C ALA A 148 -3.86 6.68 -15.43
N PRO A 149 -2.72 7.36 -15.69
CA PRO A 149 -1.48 6.70 -16.08
C PRO A 149 -0.77 5.99 -14.92
N VAL A 150 -1.22 6.20 -13.68
CA VAL A 150 -0.65 5.60 -12.46
C VAL A 150 -1.74 4.98 -11.61
N ILE A 151 -1.46 3.79 -11.09
CA ILE A 151 -2.25 3.09 -10.08
C ILE A 151 -1.37 2.84 -8.85
N ALA A 152 -1.73 3.43 -7.72
CA ALA A 152 -0.99 3.32 -6.46
C ALA A 152 -1.96 3.41 -5.27
N GLY A 153 -2.32 2.26 -4.71
CA GLY A 153 -3.35 2.16 -3.66
C GLY A 153 -2.97 1.21 -2.53
N SER A 154 -3.83 1.09 -1.54
CA SER A 154 -3.58 0.32 -0.31
C SER A 154 -4.34 -1.00 -0.23
N ALA A 155 -5.32 -1.23 -1.10
CA ALA A 155 -6.11 -2.45 -1.11
C ALA A 155 -5.24 -3.68 -1.40
N ASN A 156 -5.63 -4.83 -0.85
CA ASN A 156 -5.02 -6.12 -1.13
C ASN A 156 -5.72 -6.80 -2.30
N ASN A 157 -4.98 -7.61 -3.06
CA ASN A 157 -5.49 -8.42 -4.18
C ASN A 157 -6.22 -7.53 -5.20
N VAL A 158 -5.63 -6.41 -5.58
CA VAL A 158 -6.30 -5.35 -6.37
C VAL A 158 -6.70 -5.86 -7.76
N LEU A 159 -5.84 -6.69 -8.37
CA LEU A 159 -6.09 -7.36 -9.65
C LEU A 159 -7.03 -8.55 -9.43
N LEU A 160 -8.06 -8.68 -10.26
CA LEU A 160 -8.97 -9.82 -10.21
C LEU A 160 -8.28 -11.09 -10.73
N ASP A 161 -7.54 -10.97 -11.83
CA ASP A 161 -6.63 -11.99 -12.35
C ASP A 161 -5.21 -11.38 -12.45
N GLU A 162 -4.30 -11.80 -11.57
CA GLU A 162 -2.94 -11.25 -11.52
C GLU A 162 -2.21 -11.28 -12.87
N ILE A 163 -2.41 -12.33 -13.67
CA ILE A 163 -1.68 -12.51 -14.93
C ILE A 163 -2.36 -11.71 -16.03
N ALA A 164 -3.67 -11.92 -16.22
CA ALA A 164 -4.39 -11.30 -17.32
C ALA A 164 -4.50 -9.78 -17.12
N ASP A 165 -4.88 -9.34 -15.92
CA ASP A 165 -5.05 -7.91 -15.61
C ASP A 165 -3.71 -7.18 -15.46
N GLY A 166 -2.68 -7.85 -14.94
CA GLY A 166 -1.32 -7.32 -14.92
C GLY A 166 -0.79 -7.02 -16.33
N ASN A 167 -1.04 -7.92 -17.29
CA ASN A 167 -0.68 -7.69 -18.69
C ASN A 167 -1.54 -6.60 -19.34
N ARG A 168 -2.86 -6.57 -19.11
CA ARG A 168 -3.74 -5.49 -19.62
C ARG A 168 -3.28 -4.11 -19.17
N ILE A 169 -2.83 -3.97 -17.92
CA ILE A 169 -2.27 -2.72 -17.39
C ILE A 169 -0.96 -2.37 -18.08
N LYS A 170 -0.03 -3.34 -18.19
CA LYS A 170 1.27 -3.17 -18.85
C LYS A 170 1.10 -2.74 -20.31
N ASP A 171 0.24 -3.42 -21.05
CA ASP A 171 0.01 -3.17 -22.49
C ASP A 171 -0.57 -1.77 -22.74
N ARG A 172 -1.24 -1.18 -21.74
CA ARG A 172 -1.74 0.20 -21.78
C ARG A 172 -0.72 1.24 -21.31
N GLY A 173 0.48 0.83 -20.89
CA GLY A 173 1.52 1.73 -20.39
C GLY A 173 1.17 2.42 -19.08
N ILE A 174 0.26 1.82 -18.30
CA ILE A 174 -0.12 2.32 -16.98
C ILE A 174 0.89 1.78 -15.96
N ILE A 175 1.43 2.68 -15.14
CA ILE A 175 2.33 2.30 -14.04
C ILE A 175 1.48 1.77 -12.90
N TYR A 176 1.68 0.50 -12.54
CA TYR A 176 1.01 -0.12 -11.40
C TYR A 176 2.02 -0.41 -10.30
N CYS A 177 1.80 0.13 -9.11
CA CYS A 177 2.54 -0.23 -7.91
C CYS A 177 1.97 -1.54 -7.34
N PRO A 178 2.76 -2.62 -7.26
CA PRO A 178 2.29 -3.89 -6.72
C PRO A 178 1.76 -3.74 -5.29
N ASP A 179 0.53 -4.19 -5.07
CA ASP A 179 -0.24 -3.99 -3.85
C ASP A 179 0.52 -4.41 -2.58
N PHE A 180 1.04 -5.64 -2.54
CA PHE A 180 1.77 -6.19 -1.40
C PHE A 180 3.12 -5.49 -1.10
N VAL A 181 3.59 -4.62 -1.99
CA VAL A 181 4.78 -3.80 -1.77
C VAL A 181 4.39 -2.44 -1.21
N ILE A 182 3.46 -1.76 -1.89
CA ILE A 182 3.07 -0.39 -1.54
C ILE A 182 2.35 -0.32 -0.19
N ASN A 183 1.58 -1.35 0.17
CA ASN A 183 0.85 -1.41 1.44
C ASN A 183 1.65 -2.08 2.59
N ALA A 184 2.93 -2.38 2.38
CA ALA A 184 3.78 -3.07 3.36
C ALA A 184 4.02 -2.30 4.67
N GLY A 185 3.63 -1.02 4.74
CA GLY A 185 3.76 -0.19 5.95
C GLY A 185 3.14 -0.83 7.20
N GLY A 186 2.01 -1.52 7.06
CA GLY A 186 1.38 -2.22 8.19
C GLY A 186 2.23 -3.35 8.76
N ILE A 187 2.87 -4.14 7.89
CA ILE A 187 3.78 -5.22 8.31
C ILE A 187 5.08 -4.65 8.89
N ILE A 188 5.61 -3.57 8.31
CA ILE A 188 6.77 -2.86 8.87
C ILE A 188 6.45 -2.37 10.29
N ASN A 189 5.27 -1.80 10.50
CA ASN A 189 4.82 -1.31 11.80
C ASN A 189 4.88 -2.39 12.89
N VAL A 190 4.25 -3.54 12.64
CA VAL A 190 4.19 -4.63 13.62
C VAL A 190 5.53 -5.37 13.76
N TYR A 191 6.36 -5.41 12.72
CA TYR A 191 7.72 -5.97 12.81
C TYR A 191 8.58 -5.22 13.85
N HIS A 192 8.49 -3.89 13.90
CA HIS A 192 9.25 -3.11 14.88
C HIS A 192 8.84 -3.38 16.32
N GLU A 193 7.64 -3.93 16.58
CA GLU A 193 7.24 -4.36 17.92
C GLU A 193 8.18 -5.44 18.48
N LEU A 194 8.71 -6.31 17.62
CA LEU A 194 9.63 -7.40 18.01
C LEU A 194 11.00 -6.90 18.50
N HIS A 195 11.37 -5.67 18.15
CA HIS A 195 12.71 -5.11 18.40
C HIS A 195 12.70 -3.88 19.31
N GLY A 196 11.60 -3.66 20.02
CA GLY A 196 11.34 -2.43 20.76
C GLY A 196 10.80 -1.35 19.83
N TYR A 197 9.51 -1.05 19.98
CA TYR A 197 8.80 -0.13 19.10
C TYR A 197 9.32 1.30 19.26
N VAL A 198 9.91 1.84 18.19
CA VAL A 198 10.40 3.23 18.11
C VAL A 198 9.83 3.85 16.85
N LYS A 199 8.92 4.81 17.02
CA LYS A 199 8.12 5.39 15.92
C LYS A 199 9.00 5.95 14.80
N GLU A 200 10.11 6.60 15.15
CA GLU A 200 11.06 7.19 14.19
C GLU A 200 11.67 6.13 13.28
N ARG A 201 11.97 4.93 13.82
CA ARG A 201 12.51 3.82 13.03
C ARG A 201 11.45 3.25 12.10
N VAL A 202 10.21 3.10 12.58
CA VAL A 202 9.07 2.66 11.76
C VAL A 202 8.87 3.60 10.57
N MET A 203 8.85 4.91 10.82
CA MET A 203 8.69 5.92 9.77
C MET A 203 9.83 5.85 8.75
N ALA A 204 11.09 5.75 9.21
CA ALA A 204 12.25 5.63 8.34
C ALA A 204 12.23 4.35 7.48
N ASP A 205 11.85 3.20 8.04
CA ASP A 205 11.78 1.94 7.31
C ASP A 205 10.57 1.86 6.37
N THR A 206 9.48 2.54 6.70
CA THR A 206 8.30 2.72 5.84
C THR A 206 8.63 3.60 4.63
N GLN A 207 9.42 4.66 4.81
CA GLN A 207 9.86 5.52 3.71
C GLN A 207 10.62 4.76 2.62
N LYS A 208 11.35 3.70 2.97
CA LYS A 208 12.08 2.84 2.01
C LYS A 208 11.17 2.12 1.01
N ILE A 209 9.84 2.13 1.19
CA ILE A 209 8.89 1.69 0.15
C ILE A 209 9.09 2.49 -1.14
N TYR A 210 9.44 3.78 -1.04
CA TYR A 210 9.75 4.64 -2.19
C TYR A 210 10.86 4.03 -3.07
N ASP A 211 12.04 3.78 -2.48
CA ASP A 211 13.20 3.27 -3.23
C ASP A 211 12.93 1.87 -3.79
N ARG A 212 12.29 1.00 -3.00
CA ARG A 212 11.93 -0.37 -3.41
C ARG A 212 11.01 -0.37 -4.63
N LEU A 213 10.03 0.53 -4.67
CA LEU A 213 9.13 0.63 -5.82
C LEU A 213 9.86 1.14 -7.06
N LEU A 214 10.78 2.12 -6.93
CA LEU A 214 11.60 2.55 -8.06
C LEU A 214 12.46 1.41 -8.63
N GLU A 215 13.09 0.62 -7.75
CA GLU A 215 13.86 -0.57 -8.16
C GLU A 215 12.98 -1.61 -8.88
N ILE A 216 11.79 -1.90 -8.34
CA ILE A 216 10.85 -2.86 -8.92
C ILE A 216 10.34 -2.40 -10.29
N LEU A 217 9.97 -1.12 -10.42
CA LEU A 217 9.53 -0.56 -11.70
C LEU A 217 10.66 -0.59 -12.74
N ALA A 218 11.90 -0.29 -12.33
CA ALA A 218 13.06 -0.43 -13.20
C ALA A 218 13.32 -1.89 -13.63
N ILE A 219 13.12 -2.86 -12.74
CA ILE A 219 13.19 -4.29 -13.09
C ILE A 219 12.12 -4.65 -14.12
N ALA A 220 10.89 -4.16 -13.93
CA ALA A 220 9.78 -4.40 -14.84
C ALA A 220 10.10 -3.92 -16.26
N ASP A 221 10.56 -2.68 -16.40
CA ASP A 221 10.89 -2.09 -17.69
C ASP A 221 12.12 -2.77 -18.34
N ASN A 222 13.18 -3.01 -17.57
CA ASN A 222 14.40 -3.65 -18.09
C ASN A 222 14.16 -5.08 -18.60
N GLN A 223 13.21 -5.80 -18.00
CA GLN A 223 12.91 -7.20 -18.37
C GLN A 223 11.65 -7.34 -19.24
N GLY A 224 10.90 -6.27 -19.47
CA GLY A 224 9.63 -6.30 -20.22
C GLY A 224 8.51 -7.08 -19.55
N ILE A 225 8.56 -7.24 -18.22
CA ILE A 225 7.60 -8.01 -17.41
C ILE A 225 6.63 -7.08 -16.68
N THR A 226 5.57 -7.63 -16.11
CA THR A 226 4.64 -6.84 -15.29
C THR A 226 5.30 -6.39 -13.98
N SER A 227 4.83 -5.30 -13.37
CA SER A 227 5.36 -4.86 -12.07
C SER A 227 5.12 -5.88 -10.95
N GLN A 228 4.02 -6.64 -11.02
CA GLN A 228 3.76 -7.78 -10.13
C GLN A 228 4.86 -8.85 -10.22
N GLU A 229 5.23 -9.26 -11.43
CA GLU A 229 6.31 -10.22 -11.66
C GLU A 229 7.66 -9.65 -11.23
N ALA A 230 7.93 -8.39 -11.53
CA ALA A 230 9.15 -7.70 -11.11
C ALA A 230 9.30 -7.66 -9.58
N ALA A 231 8.21 -7.43 -8.84
CA ALA A 231 8.22 -7.50 -7.38
C ALA A 231 8.57 -8.91 -6.88
N LYS A 232 8.06 -9.98 -7.53
CA LYS A 232 8.42 -11.37 -7.22
C LYS A 232 9.91 -11.65 -7.52
N VAL A 233 10.44 -11.11 -8.61
CA VAL A 233 11.88 -11.19 -8.95
C VAL A 233 12.73 -10.51 -7.89
N PHE A 234 12.40 -9.26 -7.55
CA PHE A 234 13.06 -8.47 -6.52
C PHE A 234 13.11 -9.21 -5.17
N ALA A 235 11.96 -9.77 -4.74
CA ALA A 235 11.86 -10.52 -3.50
C ALA A 235 12.76 -11.78 -3.50
N LYS A 236 12.74 -12.56 -4.60
CA LYS A 236 13.58 -13.76 -4.73
C LYS A 236 15.07 -13.44 -4.71
N GLN A 237 15.49 -12.38 -5.40
CA GLN A 237 16.88 -11.92 -5.39
C GLN A 237 17.34 -11.55 -3.98
N ARG A 238 16.51 -10.83 -3.22
CA ARG A 238 16.79 -10.48 -1.81
C ARG A 238 16.95 -11.73 -0.94
N ILE A 239 16.05 -12.70 -1.06
CA ILE A 239 16.10 -13.94 -0.27
C ILE A 239 17.40 -14.71 -0.55
N GLU A 240 17.76 -14.87 -1.82
CA GLU A 240 18.96 -15.61 -2.21
C GLU A 240 20.24 -14.88 -1.77
N ALA A 241 20.31 -13.56 -1.92
CA ALA A 241 21.45 -12.76 -1.46
C ALA A 241 21.68 -12.91 0.05
N VAL A 242 20.61 -12.82 0.87
CA VAL A 242 20.71 -12.98 2.32
C VAL A 242 21.10 -14.42 2.71
N ARG A 243 20.56 -15.43 2.01
CA ARG A 243 20.91 -16.83 2.22
C ARG A 243 22.41 -17.08 2.04
N GLN A 244 23.02 -16.46 1.03
CA GLN A 244 24.44 -16.61 0.75
C GLN A 244 25.33 -15.97 1.84
N LEU A 245 24.91 -14.83 2.42
CA LEU A 245 25.63 -14.17 3.51
C LEU A 245 25.64 -15.00 4.81
N HIS A 246 24.54 -15.70 5.11
CA HIS A 246 24.38 -16.51 6.32
C HIS A 246 24.84 -17.97 6.18
N SER A 247 25.60 -18.29 5.12
CA SER A 247 26.14 -19.63 4.90
C SER A 247 27.33 -19.99 5.81
N ASN A 248 27.96 -18.98 6.43
CA ASN A 248 29.06 -19.17 7.36
C ASN A 248 28.55 -19.72 8.70
N TYR A 249 29.14 -20.82 9.16
CA TYR A 249 28.83 -21.41 10.47
C TYR A 249 29.20 -20.44 11.60
N ILE A 250 28.21 -20.07 12.42
CA ILE A 250 28.42 -19.33 13.67
C ILE A 250 28.21 -20.33 14.82
N PRO A 251 29.26 -20.68 15.59
CA PRO A 251 29.08 -21.49 16.78
C PRO A 251 28.14 -20.75 17.75
N ARG A 252 27.08 -21.42 18.20
CA ARG A 252 26.21 -20.94 19.28
C ARG A 252 26.76 -21.38 20.62
#